data_AF-A0A1I3LMY0-F1
#
_entry.id   AF-A0A1I3LMY0-F1
#
_cell.length_a   1.000
_cell.length_b   1.000
_cell.length_c   1.000
_cell.angle_alpha   90.00
_cell.angle_beta   90.00
_cell.angle_gamma   90.00
#
_symmetry.space_group_name_H-M   'P 1'
#
loop_
_entity.id
_entity.type
_entity.pdbx_description
1 polymer ?
#
loop_
_entity_poly.entity_id
_entity_poly.type
_entity_poly.pdbx_seq_one_letter_code
_entity_poly.pdbx_strand_id
1 'polypeptide(L)' 'METPLNPLVADIVARLDPNLREDFEERSTIMEFEANMERAHAECLALIDLLRRHPSVLIEVTFLTV' A
#
# COMPACT_ATOMS: atom_id res chain seq x y z
N MET A 1 6.31 2.26 9.90
CA MET A 1 7.36 1.42 9.28
C MET A 1 8.48 2.28 8.71
N GLU A 2 9.69 1.72 8.50
CA GLU A 2 10.70 2.37 7.65
C GLU A 2 10.21 2.44 6.19
N THR A 3 10.80 3.31 5.37
CA THR A 3 10.52 3.42 3.92
C THR A 3 10.55 2.04 3.25
N PRO A 4 9.57 1.70 2.37
CA PRO A 4 9.55 0.42 1.67
C PRO A 4 10.87 0.13 0.94
N LEU A 5 11.26 -1.15 0.86
CA LEU A 5 12.55 -1.58 0.29
C LEU A 5 12.60 -1.34 -1.22
N ASN A 6 11.49 -1.62 -1.91
CA ASN A 6 11.40 -1.40 -3.34
C ASN A 6 11.12 0.08 -3.64
N PRO A 7 11.95 0.77 -4.44
CA PRO A 7 11.77 2.20 -4.74
C PRO A 7 10.40 2.52 -5.36
N LEU A 8 9.86 1.64 -6.21
CA LEU A 8 8.54 1.84 -6.82
C LEU A 8 7.43 1.79 -5.76
N VAL A 9 7.52 0.85 -4.82
CA VAL A 9 6.55 0.75 -3.71
C VAL A 9 6.66 1.98 -2.82
N ALA A 10 7.88 2.43 -2.52
CA ALA A 10 8.12 3.64 -1.72
C ALA A 10 7.50 4.88 -2.37
N ASP A 11 7.69 5.06 -3.68
CA ASP A 11 7.13 6.20 -4.43
C ASP A 11 5.60 6.21 -4.40
N ILE A 12 4.95 5.05 -4.51
CA ILE A 12 3.49 4.95 -4.46
C ILE A 12 2.98 5.19 -3.04
N VAL A 13 3.58 4.57 -2.04
CA VAL A 13 3.20 4.71 -0.62
C VAL A 13 3.37 6.17 -0.15
N ALA A 14 4.38 6.87 -0.65
CA ALA A 14 4.60 8.28 -0.34
C ALA A 14 3.47 9.21 -0.82
N ARG A 15 2.63 8.77 -1.77
CA ARG A 15 1.49 9.52 -2.30
C ARG A 15 0.17 9.20 -1.60
N LEU A 16 0.16 8.20 -0.71
CA LEU A 16 -1.03 7.83 0.04
C LEU A 16 -1.35 8.88 1.10
N ASP A 17 -2.63 9.10 1.35
CA ASP A 17 -3.04 9.82 2.55
C ASP A 17 -2.69 9.01 3.81
N PRO A 18 -2.66 9.63 4.99
CA PRO A 18 -2.23 8.96 6.22
C PRO A 18 -3.00 7.69 6.56
N ASN A 19 -4.31 7.62 6.27
CA ASN A 19 -5.12 6.45 6.60
C ASN A 19 -4.78 5.27 5.68
N LEU A 20 -4.64 5.53 4.38
CA LEU A 20 -4.25 4.49 3.42
C LEU A 20 -2.81 4.02 3.63
N ARG A 21 -1.93 4.93 4.06
CA ARG A 21 -0.58 4.58 4.44
C ARG A 21 -0.55 3.67 5.66
N GLU A 22 -1.31 3.99 6.71
CA GLU A 22 -1.42 3.14 7.90
C GLU A 22 -1.91 1.73 7.55
N ASP A 23 -2.96 1.62 6.74
CA ASP A 23 -3.51 0.34 6.27
C ASP A 23 -2.48 -0.49 5.47
N PHE A 24 -1.68 0.17 4.62
CA PHE A 24 -0.54 -0.48 3.95
C PHE A 24 0.51 -0.98 4.96
N GLU A 25 0.89 -0.17 5.94
CA GLU A 25 1.92 -0.51 6.94
C GLU A 25 1.45 -1.66 7.85
N GLU A 26 0.20 -1.66 8.30
CA GLU A 26 -0.39 -2.76 9.06
C GLU A 26 -0.40 -4.06 8.25
N ARG A 27 -0.90 -4.01 7.01
CA ARG A 27 -1.02 -5.20 6.18
C ARG A 27 0.34 -5.80 5.82
N SER A 28 1.32 -4.95 5.49
CA SER A 28 2.68 -5.39 5.19
C SER A 28 3.36 -6.00 6.41
N THR A 29 3.19 -5.41 7.60
CA THR A 29 3.71 -5.97 8.86
C THR A 29 3.11 -7.35 9.16
N ILE A 30 1.80 -7.53 9.00
CA ILE A 30 1.14 -8.83 9.18
C ILE A 30 1.72 -9.86 8.20
N MET A 31 1.86 -9.50 6.93
CA MET A 31 2.40 -10.41 5.91
C MET A 31 3.86 -10.77 6.17
N GLU A 32 4.69 -9.83 6.60
CA GLU A 32 6.10 -10.07 6.92
C GLU A 32 6.24 -11.01 8.12
N PHE A 33 5.61 -10.67 9.25
CA PHE A 33 5.89 -11.36 10.51
C PHE A 33 4.95 -12.54 10.78
N GLU A 34 3.65 -12.40 10.54
CA GLU A 34 2.70 -13.48 10.83
C GLU A 34 2.67 -14.54 9.73
N ALA A 35 2.79 -14.12 8.46
CA ALA A 35 2.84 -15.03 7.33
C ALA A 35 4.27 -15.42 6.91
N ASN A 36 5.29 -14.94 7.63
CA ASN A 36 6.71 -15.24 7.41
C ASN A 36 7.16 -15.03 5.96
N MET A 37 6.72 -13.91 5.36
CA MET A 37 7.12 -13.52 4.01
C MET A 37 8.34 -12.62 4.05
N GLU A 38 9.18 -12.67 3.01
CA GLU A 38 10.23 -11.67 2.86
C GLU A 38 9.61 -10.27 2.75
N ARG A 39 10.19 -9.30 3.47
CA ARG A 39 9.70 -7.92 3.55
C ARG A 39 9.34 -7.31 2.19
N ALA A 40 10.22 -7.45 1.20
CA ALA A 40 9.97 -6.91 -0.14
C ALA A 40 8.72 -7.52 -0.80
N HIS A 41 8.47 -8.82 -0.58
CA HIS A 41 7.28 -9.50 -1.09
C HIS A 41 6.02 -9.12 -0.31
N ALA A 42 6.11 -9.04 1.02
CA ALA A 42 5.04 -8.58 1.90
C ALA A 42 4.57 -7.16 1.53
N GLU A 43 5.51 -6.24 1.34
CA GLU A 43 5.25 -4.86 0.88
C GLU A 43 4.53 -4.84 -0.49
N CYS A 44 4.97 -5.66 -1.45
CA CYS A 44 4.31 -5.74 -2.76
C CYS A 44 2.86 -6.24 -2.67
N LEU A 45 2.62 -7.30 -1.90
CA LEU A 45 1.29 -7.88 -1.76
C LEU A 45 0.35 -6.98 -0.95
N ALA A 46 0.86 -6.31 0.08
CA ALA A 46 0.10 -5.33 0.84
C ALA A 46 -0.34 -4.15 -0.04
N LEU A 47 0.55 -3.65 -0.90
CA LEU A 47 0.19 -2.62 -1.87
C LEU A 47 -0.87 -3.12 -2.86
N ILE A 48 -0.72 -4.31 -3.43
CA ILE A 48 -1.73 -4.87 -4.34
C ILE A 48 -3.09 -5.02 -3.65
N ASP A 49 -3.12 -5.49 -2.40
CA ASP A 49 -4.36 -5.61 -1.63
C ASP A 49 -4.99 -4.23 -1.34
N LEU A 50 -4.19 -3.23 -0.96
CA LEU A 50 -4.64 -1.86 -0.78
C LEU A 50 -5.28 -1.31 -2.07
N LEU A 51 -4.60 -1.45 -3.21
CA LEU A 51 -5.09 -0.97 -4.50
C LEU A 51 -6.37 -1.70 -4.94
N ARG A 52 -6.49 -2.99 -4.61
CA ARG A 52 -7.71 -3.78 -4.86
C ARG A 52 -8.89 -3.28 -4.03
N ARG A 53 -8.66 -2.84 -2.79
CA ARG A 53 -9.69 -2.30 -1.88
C ARG A 53 -9.99 -0.82 -2.14
N HIS A 54 -9.01 -0.08 -2.65
CA HIS A 54 -9.06 1.36 -2.90
C HIS A 54 -8.56 1.68 -4.32
N PRO A 55 -9.29 1.29 -5.38
CA PRO A 55 -8.85 1.49 -6.76
C PRO A 55 -8.70 2.97 -7.12
N SER A 56 -9.34 3.88 -6.37
CA SER A 56 -9.18 5.33 -6.49
C SER A 56 -7.75 5.82 -6.24
N VAL A 57 -6.91 5.02 -5.57
CA VAL A 57 -5.48 5.34 -5.40
C VAL A 57 -4.74 5.40 -6.75
N LEU A 58 -5.18 4.60 -7.73
CA LEU A 58 -4.51 4.52 -9.04
C LEU A 58 -4.99 5.57 -10.04
N ILE A 59 -6.12 6.21 -9.77
CA ILE A 59 -6.79 7.03 -10.75
C ILE A 59 -7.17 8.34 -10.07
N GLU A 60 -6.60 9.45 -10.53
CA GLU A 60 -7.13 10.78 -10.23
C GLU A 60 -8.50 10.93 -10.90
N VAL A 61 -9.54 10.29 -10.35
CA VAL A 61 -10.92 10.48 -10.83
C VAL A 61 -11.62 11.49 -9.93
N THR A 62 -11.88 12.65 -10.49
CA THR A 62 -12.87 13.57 -9.94
C THR A 62 -14.26 13.02 -10.27
N PHE A 63 -14.99 12.51 -9.28
CA PHE A 63 -16.39 12.13 -9.46
C PHE A 63 -17.24 13.41 -9.59
N LEU A 64 -17.70 13.71 -10.80
CA LEU A 64 -18.74 14.71 -11.03
C LEU A 64 -20.11 14.05 -10.83
N THR A 65 -20.84 14.49 -9.81
CA THR A 65 -22.25 14.15 -9.63
C THR A 65 -23.10 15.15 -10.43
N VAL A 66 -23.99 14.64 -11.28
CA VAL A 66 -25.01 15.41 -12.02
C VAL A 66 -26.33 15.34 -11.25
#